data_AF-A0A0B2RVT9-F1
#
_entry.id   AF-A0A0B2RVT9-F1
#
_cell.length_a   1.000
_cell.length_b   1.000
_cell.length_c   1.000
_cell.angle_alpha   90.00
_cell.angle_beta   90.00
_cell.angle_gamma   90.00
#
_symmetry.space_group_name_H-M   'P 1'
#
loop_
_entity.id
_entity.type
_entity.pdbx_description
1 polymer ?
#
loop_
_entity_poly.entity_id
_entity_poly.type
_entity_poly.pdbx_seq_one_letter_code
_entity_poly.pdbx_strand_id
1 'polypeptide(L)'
;MNQISLYEAKDAIGNGEQTLSRDVYRLGQRFDFYRMLSFYFTTVGFYFSSMITVLTVYVFLYGRIYVVLSGVEREILQNRNIHQSKTLEEALATQSIVQLGLLLVLPMVMEIGLEKGFRTALGDFIIMQLQLASVFFTFQLGTKAHYYGRTLLHGGSKYRPTGRGFVVFHATFADNYRRYSRSHFVKGLEILILLIVYEVYGSSYRSSHLYLFITISMWFLATSWLFAPFLFNPYGFDWQKTVDDWTDWKRWMGNRGGIGISPHKSWEFWWDEENDHLKYSNLRGKILEIILAFRFFVYQYGIVYHMDITHHNKDLLASQMVSLKRQRIGTDFNLMFRILKALRFLGFLAVMTVLFVVYGLTISDLLAAIISFMPSGWAIILIAQTFKVCLKGSQLWDSVKELSRAYEYVMGLIIFLPIVILSWVPHASECQTRLLFNEAFSRGLQISMILAGKWAAYKSD
;
A
#
# COMPACT_ATOMS: atom_id res chain seq x y z
N MET A 1 -5.80 1.93 -16.85
CA MET A 1 -4.92 1.37 -15.80
C MET A 1 -5.38 0.03 -15.23
N ASN A 2 -6.63 -0.09 -14.74
CA ASN A 2 -7.12 -1.31 -14.05
C ASN A 2 -6.95 -2.62 -14.83
N GLN A 3 -7.29 -2.65 -16.13
CA GLN A 3 -7.10 -3.84 -16.96
C GLN A 3 -5.63 -4.23 -17.11
N ILE A 4 -4.75 -3.24 -17.32
CA ILE A 4 -3.31 -3.47 -17.47
C ILE A 4 -2.73 -4.01 -16.16
N SER A 5 -3.08 -3.41 -15.02
CA SER A 5 -2.61 -3.90 -13.72
C SER A 5 -3.09 -5.32 -13.41
N LEU A 6 -4.30 -5.72 -13.84
CA LEU A 6 -4.76 -7.11 -13.72
C LEU A 6 -3.97 -8.08 -14.61
N TYR A 7 -3.62 -7.66 -15.82
CA TYR A 7 -2.76 -8.42 -16.72
C TYR A 7 -1.37 -8.61 -16.11
N GLU A 8 -0.77 -7.54 -15.61
CA GLU A 8 0.54 -7.56 -14.94
C GLU A 8 0.55 -8.41 -13.67
N ALA A 9 -0.54 -8.36 -12.89
CA ALA A 9 -0.72 -9.23 -11.74
C ALA A 9 -0.73 -10.71 -12.14
N LYS A 10 -1.42 -11.04 -13.25
CA LYS A 10 -1.48 -12.41 -13.77
C LYS A 10 -0.10 -12.89 -14.21
N ASP A 11 0.64 -12.07 -14.95
CA ASP A 11 1.98 -12.43 -15.43
C ASP A 11 2.97 -12.56 -14.26
N ALA A 12 2.90 -11.68 -13.26
CA ALA A 12 3.71 -11.77 -12.05
C ALA A 12 3.44 -13.06 -11.25
N ILE A 13 2.17 -13.46 -11.13
CA ILE A 13 1.79 -14.73 -10.50
C ILE A 13 2.36 -15.91 -11.31
N GLY A 14 2.19 -15.92 -12.63
CA GLY A 14 2.70 -16.99 -13.48
C GLY A 14 4.21 -17.17 -13.37
N ASN A 15 4.96 -16.06 -13.39
CA ASN A 15 6.42 -16.09 -13.21
C ASN A 15 6.81 -16.50 -11.79
N GLY A 16 6.03 -16.15 -10.76
CA GLY A 16 6.23 -16.61 -9.38
C GLY A 16 6.18 -18.14 -9.26
N GLU A 17 5.18 -18.79 -9.88
CA GLU A 17 5.09 -20.26 -9.92
C GLU A 17 6.23 -20.87 -10.75
N GLN A 18 6.57 -20.27 -11.90
CA GLN A 18 7.67 -20.73 -12.76
C GLN A 18 9.03 -20.69 -12.06
N THR A 19 9.25 -19.72 -11.17
CA THR A 19 10.49 -19.59 -10.37
C THR A 19 10.77 -20.84 -9.56
N LEU A 20 9.72 -21.52 -9.08
CA LEU A 20 9.81 -22.74 -8.29
C LEU A 20 9.80 -24.02 -9.15
N SER A 21 9.72 -23.88 -10.47
CA SER A 21 9.59 -25.01 -11.39
C SER A 21 10.94 -25.65 -11.75
N ARG A 22 10.94 -26.97 -11.93
CA ARG A 22 12.10 -27.74 -12.40
C ARG A 22 12.46 -27.41 -13.85
N ASP A 23 11.51 -26.91 -14.64
CA ASP A 23 11.72 -26.62 -16.05
C ASP A 23 12.53 -25.34 -16.24
N VAL A 24 12.27 -24.30 -15.44
CA VAL A 24 13.12 -23.11 -15.41
C VAL A 24 14.54 -23.46 -14.97
N TYR A 25 14.70 -24.34 -13.97
CA TYR A 25 16.02 -24.83 -13.57
C TYR A 25 16.75 -25.54 -14.73
N ARG A 26 16.07 -26.43 -15.46
CA ARG A 26 16.66 -27.14 -16.62
C ARG A 26 16.98 -26.22 -17.80
N LEU A 27 16.11 -25.24 -18.08
CA LEU A 27 16.35 -24.21 -19.10
C LEU A 27 17.56 -23.37 -18.73
N GLY A 28 17.66 -22.97 -17.46
CA GLY A 28 18.81 -22.25 -16.92
C GLY A 28 20.15 -22.99 -17.10
N GLN A 29 20.15 -24.32 -17.07
CA GLN A 29 21.37 -25.10 -17.30
C GLN A 29 21.74 -25.26 -18.79
N ARG A 30 20.82 -24.97 -19.71
CA ARG A 30 21.00 -25.20 -21.16
C ARG A 30 21.16 -23.93 -21.97
N PHE A 31 20.77 -22.77 -21.44
CA PHE A 31 20.99 -21.51 -22.14
C PHE A 31 22.44 -21.08 -22.09
N ASP A 32 22.93 -20.64 -23.24
CA ASP A 32 24.13 -19.83 -23.36
C ASP A 32 23.90 -18.43 -22.77
N PHE A 33 24.99 -17.69 -22.56
CA PHE A 33 24.96 -16.41 -21.84
C PHE A 33 23.95 -15.41 -22.41
N TYR A 34 23.88 -15.23 -23.73
CA TYR A 34 22.98 -14.25 -24.33
C TYR A 34 21.50 -14.65 -24.21
N ARG A 35 21.18 -15.94 -24.41
CA ARG A 35 19.81 -16.42 -24.20
C ARG A 35 19.42 -16.36 -22.73
N MET A 36 20.36 -16.56 -21.82
CA MET A 36 20.13 -16.38 -20.39
C MET A 36 19.77 -14.93 -20.06
N LEU A 37 20.48 -13.95 -20.62
CA LEU A 37 20.17 -12.53 -20.44
C LEU A 37 18.77 -12.18 -20.94
N SER A 38 18.41 -12.64 -22.14
CA SER A 38 17.07 -12.44 -22.69
C SER A 38 16.01 -13.10 -21.81
N PHE A 39 16.22 -14.35 -21.42
CA PHE A 39 15.29 -15.07 -20.54
C PHE A 39 15.14 -14.37 -19.18
N TYR A 40 16.24 -13.89 -18.60
CA TYR A 40 16.24 -13.13 -17.36
C TYR A 40 15.39 -11.87 -17.48
N PHE A 41 15.57 -11.10 -18.56
CA PHE A 41 14.86 -9.85 -18.78
C PHE A 41 13.37 -10.03 -19.11
N THR A 42 12.98 -11.11 -19.80
CA THR A 42 11.58 -11.31 -20.23
C THR A 42 10.74 -12.17 -19.29
N THR A 43 11.36 -12.88 -18.33
CA THR A 43 10.66 -13.83 -17.45
C THR A 43 10.99 -13.61 -15.97
N VAL A 44 11.33 -14.68 -15.24
CA VAL A 44 11.53 -14.75 -13.79
C VAL A 44 12.52 -13.69 -13.28
N GLY A 45 13.62 -13.46 -13.98
CA GLY A 45 14.67 -12.53 -13.54
C GLY A 45 14.18 -11.10 -13.35
N PHE A 46 13.34 -10.63 -14.26
CA PHE A 46 12.76 -9.28 -14.23
C PHE A 46 11.78 -9.09 -13.06
N TYR A 47 10.91 -10.06 -12.79
CA TYR A 47 9.99 -10.00 -11.65
C TYR A 47 10.73 -10.15 -10.31
N PHE A 48 11.77 -10.99 -10.28
CA PHE A 48 12.65 -11.10 -9.12
C PHE A 48 13.36 -9.77 -8.82
N SER A 49 13.99 -9.15 -9.82
CA SER A 49 14.61 -7.82 -9.69
C SER A 49 13.61 -6.75 -9.26
N SER A 50 12.38 -6.78 -9.78
CA SER A 50 11.30 -5.88 -9.37
C SER A 50 10.96 -6.03 -7.88
N MET A 51 10.87 -7.27 -7.40
CA MET A 51 10.62 -7.57 -5.99
C MET A 51 11.79 -7.10 -5.10
N ILE A 52 13.04 -7.40 -5.48
CA ILE A 52 14.24 -6.98 -4.75
C ILE A 52 14.34 -5.45 -4.68
N THR A 53 14.00 -4.74 -5.76
CA THR A 53 13.97 -3.28 -5.79
C THR A 53 13.02 -2.73 -4.71
N VAL A 54 11.80 -3.27 -4.64
CA VAL A 54 10.80 -2.87 -3.63
C VAL A 54 11.25 -3.23 -2.21
N LEU A 55 11.80 -4.43 -2.00
CA LEU A 55 12.32 -4.84 -0.68
C LEU A 55 13.47 -3.93 -0.23
N THR A 56 14.34 -3.52 -1.14
CA THR A 56 15.44 -2.59 -0.84
C THR A 56 14.90 -1.23 -0.38
N VAL A 57 13.77 -0.76 -0.91
CA VAL A 57 13.12 0.48 -0.41
C VAL A 57 12.70 0.32 1.04
N TYR A 58 12.07 -0.81 1.38
CA TYR A 58 11.63 -1.08 2.75
C TYR A 58 12.82 -1.19 3.70
N VAL A 59 13.83 -2.00 3.36
CA VAL A 59 15.04 -2.15 4.17
C VAL A 59 15.71 -0.81 4.38
N PHE A 60 15.79 0.01 3.33
CA PHE A 60 16.35 1.35 3.43
C PHE A 60 15.55 2.25 4.40
N LEU A 61 14.23 2.37 4.22
CA LEU A 61 13.40 3.26 5.05
C LEU A 61 13.38 2.82 6.51
N TYR A 62 13.18 1.53 6.77
CA TYR A 62 13.21 1.01 8.14
C TYR A 62 14.60 1.13 8.76
N GLY A 63 15.67 0.88 7.99
CA GLY A 63 17.05 1.08 8.45
C GLY A 63 17.33 2.54 8.81
N ARG A 64 16.87 3.50 7.98
CA ARG A 64 17.01 4.93 8.26
C ARG A 64 16.28 5.34 9.53
N ILE A 65 15.02 4.93 9.68
CA ILE A 65 14.25 5.24 10.89
C ILE A 65 14.89 4.61 12.11
N TYR A 66 15.41 3.38 12.02
CA TYR A 66 16.12 2.77 13.12
C TYR A 66 17.35 3.59 13.55
N VAL A 67 18.16 4.07 12.59
CA VAL A 67 19.33 4.91 12.88
C VAL A 67 18.95 6.26 13.50
N VAL A 68 17.86 6.88 13.02
CA VAL A 68 17.32 8.15 13.55
C VAL A 68 16.80 7.95 14.98
N LEU A 69 15.92 6.97 15.18
CA LEU A 69 15.23 6.72 16.46
C LEU A 69 16.12 6.06 17.52
N SER A 70 17.26 5.48 17.16
CA SER A 70 18.25 4.97 18.12
C SER A 70 19.19 6.06 18.65
N GLY A 71 19.19 7.26 18.05
CA GLY A 71 20.14 8.33 18.38
C GLY A 71 21.55 8.11 17.80
N VAL A 72 21.81 6.97 17.17
CA VAL A 72 23.07 6.66 16.46
C VAL A 72 23.37 7.73 15.40
N GLU A 73 22.33 8.28 14.76
CA GLU A 73 22.49 9.38 13.80
C GLU A 73 23.15 10.62 14.42
N ARG A 74 22.83 10.95 15.68
CA ARG A 74 23.41 12.10 16.40
C ARG A 74 24.86 11.84 16.78
N GLU A 75 25.20 10.62 17.16
CA GLU A 75 26.59 10.22 17.47
C GLU A 75 27.47 10.20 16.21
N ILE A 76 26.93 9.76 15.07
CA ILE A 76 27.62 9.81 13.77
C ILE A 76 27.91 11.27 13.37
N LEU A 77 26.96 12.18 13.57
CA LEU A 77 27.15 13.61 13.29
C LEU A 77 28.25 14.25 14.14
N GLN A 78 28.40 13.81 15.40
CA GLN A 78 29.44 14.34 16.29
C GLN A 78 30.83 13.81 15.92
N ASN A 79 30.91 12.67 15.23
CA ASN A 79 32.16 12.07 14.77
C ASN A 79 32.56 12.54 13.36
N ARG A 80 33.47 13.51 13.31
CA ARG A 80 34.04 14.08 12.07
C ARG A 80 34.66 13.07 11.09
N ASN A 81 35.04 11.88 11.54
CA ASN A 81 35.69 10.84 10.70
C ASN A 81 34.70 9.99 9.89
N ILE A 82 33.39 10.03 10.18
CA ILE A 82 32.37 9.22 9.48
C ILE A 82 31.67 10.05 8.38
N HIS A 83 32.11 11.29 8.14
CA HIS A 83 31.32 12.28 7.41
C HIS A 83 31.15 12.03 5.90
N GLN A 84 31.69 10.97 5.30
CA GLN A 84 31.59 10.75 3.86
C GLN A 84 31.68 9.26 3.47
N SER A 85 30.64 8.45 3.68
CA SER A 85 30.48 7.25 2.85
C SER A 85 29.84 7.64 1.51
N LYS A 86 30.61 8.33 0.67
CA LYS A 86 30.19 8.77 -0.67
C LYS A 86 29.66 7.59 -1.52
N THR A 87 30.22 6.40 -1.30
CA THR A 87 29.81 5.15 -1.94
C THR A 87 28.40 4.69 -1.59
N LEU A 88 27.97 4.85 -0.34
CA LEU A 88 26.60 4.53 0.07
C LEU A 88 25.61 5.52 -0.55
N GLU A 89 25.95 6.82 -0.57
CA GLU A 89 25.11 7.86 -1.16
C GLU A 89 24.92 7.66 -2.67
N GLU A 90 25.99 7.28 -3.40
CA GLU A 90 25.96 6.98 -4.83
C GLU A 90 25.15 5.70 -5.16
N ALA A 91 25.28 4.64 -4.36
CA ALA A 91 24.48 3.43 -4.52
C ALA A 91 22.97 3.71 -4.32
N LEU A 92 22.64 4.59 -3.37
CA LEU A 92 21.27 5.00 -3.08
C LEU A 92 20.68 5.90 -4.17
N ALA A 93 21.49 6.80 -4.74
CA ALA A 93 21.06 7.63 -5.86
C ALA A 93 20.64 6.77 -7.07
N THR A 94 21.38 5.68 -7.33
CA THR A 94 21.05 4.72 -8.41
C THR A 94 19.70 4.03 -8.15
N GLN A 95 19.40 3.67 -6.89
CA GLN A 95 18.11 3.09 -6.51
C GLN A 95 16.94 4.07 -6.73
N SER A 96 17.10 5.34 -6.40
CA SER A 96 16.05 6.36 -6.58
C SER A 96 15.67 6.58 -8.04
N ILE A 97 16.61 6.44 -8.99
CA ILE A 97 16.32 6.53 -10.44
C ILE A 97 15.41 5.39 -10.89
N VAL A 98 15.63 4.16 -10.39
CA VAL A 98 14.77 3.00 -10.67
C VAL A 98 13.37 3.21 -10.08
N GLN A 99 13.28 3.78 -8.87
CA GLN A 99 12.01 4.05 -8.19
C GLN A 99 11.12 5.05 -8.93
N LEU A 100 11.70 6.06 -9.59
CA LEU A 100 10.98 7.04 -10.41
C LEU A 100 10.44 6.44 -11.73
N GLY A 101 10.64 5.15 -11.98
CA GLY A 101 10.18 4.47 -13.19
C GLY A 101 10.95 4.86 -14.45
N LEU A 102 11.93 5.77 -14.37
CA LEU A 102 12.69 6.26 -15.52
C LEU A 102 13.47 5.13 -16.20
N LEU A 103 14.10 4.25 -15.43
CA LEU A 103 14.81 3.08 -15.97
C LEU A 103 13.87 2.00 -16.51
N LEU A 104 12.62 1.93 -16.04
CA LEU A 104 11.62 1.01 -16.59
C LEU A 104 11.13 1.45 -17.97
N VAL A 105 11.22 2.75 -18.28
CA VAL A 105 10.86 3.33 -19.59
C VAL A 105 11.99 3.18 -20.60
N LEU A 106 13.24 3.08 -20.15
CA LEU A 106 14.43 3.06 -21.02
C LEU A 106 14.37 1.98 -22.13
N PRO A 107 13.99 0.71 -21.87
CA PRO A 107 13.90 -0.30 -22.93
C PRO A 107 12.95 0.11 -24.06
N MET A 108 11.82 0.73 -23.71
CA MET A 108 10.84 1.22 -24.68
C MET A 108 11.38 2.40 -25.49
N VAL A 109 12.13 3.32 -24.87
CA VAL A 109 12.78 4.43 -25.59
C VAL A 109 13.82 3.90 -26.56
N MET A 110 14.57 2.86 -26.19
CA MET A 110 15.54 2.22 -27.07
C MET A 110 14.84 1.52 -28.25
N GLU A 111 13.74 0.82 -28.01
CA GLU A 111 12.93 0.19 -29.06
C GLU A 111 12.42 1.23 -30.07
N ILE A 112 11.77 2.31 -29.59
CA ILE A 112 11.30 3.40 -30.45
C ILE A 112 12.48 4.07 -31.18
N GLY A 113 13.62 4.23 -30.50
CA GLY A 113 14.83 4.82 -31.08
C GLY A 113 15.38 4.02 -32.25
N LEU A 114 15.34 2.69 -32.14
CA LEU A 114 15.78 1.76 -33.19
C LEU A 114 14.76 1.66 -34.33
N GLU A 115 13.47 1.67 -34.04
CA GLU A 115 12.40 1.52 -35.05
C GLU A 115 12.08 2.81 -35.81
N LYS A 116 12.04 3.95 -35.11
CA LYS A 116 11.50 5.24 -35.60
C LYS A 116 12.49 6.40 -35.49
N GLY A 117 13.72 6.12 -35.04
CA GLY A 117 14.79 7.10 -34.88
C GLY A 117 14.81 7.79 -33.51
N PHE A 118 16.02 8.09 -33.02
CA PHE A 118 16.24 8.65 -31.68
C PHE A 118 15.60 10.02 -31.43
N ARG A 119 15.43 10.85 -32.47
CA ARG A 119 14.74 12.15 -32.33
C ARG A 119 13.26 11.97 -32.01
N THR A 120 12.61 11.03 -32.69
CA THR A 120 11.21 10.65 -32.44
C THR A 120 11.08 10.06 -31.05
N ALA A 121 12.00 9.14 -30.68
CA ALA A 121 12.01 8.53 -29.35
C ALA A 121 12.15 9.53 -28.21
N LEU A 122 12.97 10.58 -28.37
CA LEU A 122 13.10 11.65 -27.37
C LEU A 122 11.82 12.48 -27.27
N GLY A 123 11.17 12.80 -28.40
CA GLY A 123 9.87 13.48 -28.41
C GLY A 123 8.79 12.65 -27.72
N ASP A 124 8.67 11.37 -28.08
CA ASP A 124 7.72 10.42 -27.50
C ASP A 124 7.98 10.23 -26.00
N PHE A 125 9.24 10.16 -25.58
CA PHE A 125 9.60 10.07 -24.16
C PHE A 125 9.11 11.29 -23.37
N ILE A 126 9.31 12.51 -23.88
CA ILE A 126 8.81 13.73 -23.23
C ILE A 126 7.28 13.69 -23.12
N ILE A 127 6.58 13.31 -24.19
CA ILE A 127 5.12 13.19 -24.21
C ILE A 127 4.65 12.16 -23.19
N MET A 128 5.30 10.99 -23.12
CA MET A 128 5.01 9.95 -22.13
C MET A 128 5.17 10.47 -20.69
N GLN A 129 6.22 11.25 -20.40
CA GLN A 129 6.41 11.82 -19.07
C GLN A 129 5.32 12.84 -18.74
N LEU A 130 4.93 13.68 -19.70
CA LEU A 130 3.79 14.60 -19.53
C LEU A 130 2.48 13.85 -19.27
N GLN A 131 2.31 12.64 -19.83
CA GLN A 131 1.18 11.73 -19.57
C GLN A 131 1.35 10.89 -18.28
N LEU A 132 2.26 11.28 -17.39
CA LEU A 132 2.52 10.63 -16.10
C LEU A 132 3.03 9.20 -16.20
N ALA A 133 3.80 8.85 -17.25
CA ALA A 133 4.38 7.52 -17.42
C ALA A 133 5.17 7.04 -16.18
N SER A 134 5.98 7.92 -15.57
CA SER A 134 6.68 7.58 -14.32
C SER A 134 5.73 7.12 -13.21
N VAL A 135 4.59 7.79 -13.01
CA VAL A 135 3.59 7.40 -12.00
C VAL A 135 3.01 6.02 -12.33
N PHE A 136 2.72 5.78 -13.61
CA PHE A 136 2.20 4.50 -14.10
C PHE A 136 3.19 3.35 -13.88
N PHE A 137 4.46 3.51 -14.28
CA PHE A 137 5.47 2.45 -14.16
C PHE A 137 5.88 2.19 -12.71
N THR A 138 5.95 3.24 -11.88
CA THR A 138 6.17 3.10 -10.45
C THR A 138 5.03 2.33 -9.78
N PHE A 139 3.77 2.55 -10.19
CA PHE A 139 2.65 1.72 -9.73
C PHE A 139 2.76 0.27 -10.23
N GLN A 140 3.08 0.07 -11.51
CA GLN A 140 3.25 -1.26 -12.09
C GLN A 140 4.34 -2.08 -11.39
N LEU A 141 5.43 -1.43 -10.97
CA LEU A 141 6.49 -2.05 -10.15
C LEU A 141 5.91 -2.63 -8.84
N GLY A 142 5.02 -1.91 -8.17
CA GLY A 142 4.32 -2.38 -6.97
C GLY A 142 3.41 -3.59 -7.23
N THR A 143 2.68 -3.56 -8.35
CA THR A 143 1.86 -4.69 -8.81
C THR A 143 2.72 -5.94 -8.99
N LYS A 144 3.81 -5.83 -9.77
CA LYS A 144 4.74 -6.94 -10.04
C LYS A 144 5.31 -7.50 -8.75
N ALA A 145 5.87 -6.65 -7.90
CA ALA A 145 6.50 -7.07 -6.65
C ALA A 145 5.52 -7.74 -5.67
N HIS A 146 4.31 -7.20 -5.50
CA HIS A 146 3.32 -7.77 -4.58
C HIS A 146 2.87 -9.16 -5.03
N TYR A 147 2.45 -9.29 -6.29
CA TYR A 147 1.87 -10.54 -6.78
C TYR A 147 2.93 -11.64 -6.98
N TYR A 148 4.12 -11.27 -7.45
CA TYR A 148 5.25 -12.19 -7.54
C TYR A 148 5.67 -12.70 -6.15
N GLY A 149 5.91 -11.78 -5.19
CA GLY A 149 6.35 -12.14 -3.84
C GLY A 149 5.33 -12.97 -3.06
N ARG A 150 4.03 -12.63 -3.17
CA ARG A 150 2.95 -13.42 -2.55
C ARG A 150 2.91 -14.85 -3.10
N THR A 151 3.05 -15.01 -4.40
CA THR A 151 3.09 -16.33 -5.04
C THR A 151 4.33 -17.12 -4.61
N LEU A 152 5.48 -16.46 -4.46
CA LEU A 152 6.69 -17.12 -3.97
C LEU A 152 6.55 -17.63 -2.52
N LEU A 153 5.88 -16.87 -1.66
CA LEU A 153 5.72 -17.21 -0.23
C LEU A 153 4.62 -18.24 0.04
N HIS A 154 3.50 -18.15 -0.69
CA HIS A 154 2.29 -18.91 -0.39
C HIS A 154 1.80 -19.80 -1.53
N GLY A 155 2.32 -19.61 -2.75
CA GLY A 155 1.76 -20.20 -3.96
C GLY A 155 0.31 -19.77 -4.21
N GLY A 156 -0.42 -20.61 -4.92
CA GLY A 156 -1.87 -20.49 -5.04
C GLY A 156 -2.30 -19.48 -6.11
N SER A 157 -1.69 -19.56 -7.29
CA SER A 157 -2.12 -18.80 -8.46
C SER A 157 -3.63 -18.97 -8.72
N LYS A 158 -4.38 -17.87 -8.60
CA LYS A 158 -5.79 -17.82 -8.99
C LYS A 158 -5.91 -17.21 -10.37
N TYR A 159 -6.66 -17.86 -11.26
CA TYR A 159 -6.99 -17.27 -12.55
C TYR A 159 -7.74 -15.96 -12.33
N ARG A 160 -7.19 -14.86 -12.84
CA ARG A 160 -7.85 -13.56 -12.89
C ARG A 160 -8.27 -13.31 -14.33
N PRO A 161 -9.58 -13.26 -14.64
CA PRO A 161 -10.03 -12.97 -15.99
C PRO A 161 -9.60 -11.55 -16.36
N THR A 162 -8.69 -11.44 -17.32
CA THR A 162 -8.42 -10.19 -18.02
C THR A 162 -9.53 -10.03 -19.04
N GLY A 163 -10.47 -9.11 -18.79
CA GLY A 163 -11.55 -8.85 -19.72
C GLY A 163 -11.01 -8.55 -21.12
N ARG A 164 -11.59 -9.15 -22.15
CA ARG A 164 -11.30 -8.83 -23.55
C ARG A 164 -12.32 -7.78 -24.01
N GLY A 165 -11.87 -6.55 -24.23
CA GLY A 165 -12.73 -5.46 -24.70
C GLY A 165 -12.28 -4.08 -24.22
N PHE A 166 -12.62 -3.06 -25.01
CA PHE A 166 -12.35 -1.66 -24.71
C PHE A 166 -13.34 -1.18 -23.63
N VAL A 167 -12.97 -1.36 -22.37
CA VAL A 167 -13.82 -1.05 -21.21
C VAL A 167 -13.12 0.03 -20.41
N VAL A 168 -13.13 1.24 -20.94
CA VAL A 168 -12.68 2.41 -20.19
C VAL A 168 -13.89 3.10 -19.60
N PHE A 169 -14.27 2.62 -18.43
CA PHE A 169 -15.30 3.21 -17.60
C PHE A 169 -14.68 3.65 -16.30
N HIS A 170 -15.31 4.65 -15.68
CA HIS A 170 -15.01 5.02 -14.31
C HIS A 170 -15.15 3.79 -13.41
N ALA A 171 -14.07 3.44 -12.71
CA ALA A 171 -14.10 2.40 -11.68
C ALA A 171 -14.40 3.06 -10.34
N THR A 172 -15.38 2.54 -9.60
CA THR A 172 -15.75 3.12 -8.31
C THR A 172 -14.61 3.04 -7.30
N PHE A 173 -14.60 3.94 -6.33
CA PHE A 173 -13.66 3.91 -5.22
C PHE A 173 -13.62 2.54 -4.53
N ALA A 174 -14.78 1.91 -4.29
CA ALA A 174 -14.85 0.59 -3.68
C ALA A 174 -14.15 -0.50 -4.52
N ASP A 175 -14.29 -0.45 -5.84
CA ASP A 175 -13.60 -1.38 -6.74
C ASP A 175 -12.08 -1.15 -6.77
N ASN A 176 -11.63 0.10 -6.82
CA ASN A 176 -10.21 0.43 -6.75
C ASN A 176 -9.61 0.03 -5.39
N TYR A 177 -10.32 0.31 -4.30
CA TYR A 177 -9.92 -0.05 -2.94
C TYR A 177 -9.78 -1.56 -2.77
N ARG A 178 -10.77 -2.35 -3.20
CA ARG A 178 -10.71 -3.81 -3.16
C ARG A 178 -9.53 -4.39 -3.94
N ARG A 179 -9.22 -3.82 -5.10
CA ARG A 179 -8.13 -4.30 -5.97
C ARG A 179 -6.76 -3.95 -5.43
N TYR A 180 -6.63 -2.75 -4.84
CA TYR A 180 -5.33 -2.17 -4.52
C TYR A 180 -5.01 -2.03 -3.04
N SER A 181 -5.95 -2.34 -2.14
CA SER A 181 -5.74 -2.26 -0.69
C SER A 181 -4.44 -2.95 -0.24
N ARG A 182 -4.27 -4.24 -0.53
CA ARG A 182 -3.07 -5.01 -0.12
C ARG A 182 -1.84 -4.79 -0.97
N SER A 183 -2.04 -4.55 -2.26
CA SER A 183 -0.93 -4.49 -3.22
C SER A 183 -0.23 -3.13 -3.19
N HIS A 184 -0.98 -2.04 -2.95
CA HIS A 184 -0.47 -0.67 -3.03
C HIS A 184 -0.87 0.17 -1.83
N PHE A 185 -2.14 0.24 -1.43
CA PHE A 185 -2.60 1.26 -0.49
C PHE A 185 -2.03 1.09 0.92
N VAL A 186 -2.15 -0.10 1.52
CA VAL A 186 -1.55 -0.40 2.84
C VAL A 186 -0.04 -0.13 2.80
N LYS A 187 0.61 -0.57 1.72
CA LYS A 187 2.06 -0.42 1.53
C LYS A 187 2.50 1.04 1.32
N GLY A 188 1.72 1.81 0.57
CA GLY A 188 1.94 3.23 0.32
C GLY A 188 1.69 4.06 1.58
N LEU A 189 0.67 3.73 2.36
CA LEU A 189 0.43 4.34 3.67
C LEU A 189 1.55 4.00 4.67
N GLU A 190 2.04 2.76 4.66
CA GLU A 190 3.21 2.36 5.45
C GLU A 190 4.44 3.22 5.09
N ILE A 191 4.77 3.34 3.81
CA ILE A 191 5.88 4.19 3.32
C ILE A 191 5.64 5.66 3.67
N LEU A 192 4.41 6.16 3.52
CA LEU A 192 4.04 7.54 3.86
C LEU A 192 4.28 7.82 5.34
N ILE A 193 3.85 6.92 6.23
CA ILE A 193 4.07 7.07 7.68
C ILE A 193 5.57 7.04 8.00
N LEU A 194 6.34 6.13 7.38
CA LEU A 194 7.80 6.09 7.53
C LEU A 194 8.44 7.43 7.15
N LEU A 195 8.02 8.02 6.03
CA LEU A 195 8.53 9.30 5.55
C LEU A 195 8.14 10.47 6.47
N ILE A 196 6.92 10.48 7.00
CA ILE A 196 6.48 11.49 7.97
C ILE A 196 7.32 11.39 9.26
N VAL A 197 7.48 10.19 9.81
CA VAL A 197 8.31 9.96 11.00
C VAL A 197 9.74 10.40 10.74
N TYR A 198 10.28 10.06 9.58
CA TYR A 198 11.63 10.46 9.19
C TYR A 198 11.79 11.98 9.08
N GLU A 199 10.81 12.70 8.51
CA GLU A 199 10.85 14.17 8.39
C GLU A 199 10.70 14.88 9.75
N VAL A 200 9.92 14.30 10.67
CA VAL A 200 9.69 14.85 12.01
C VAL A 200 10.90 14.64 12.92
N TYR A 201 11.50 13.44 12.92
CA TYR A 201 12.57 13.08 13.87
C TYR A 201 13.98 13.13 13.28
N GLY A 202 14.13 13.11 11.95
CA GLY A 202 15.42 13.14 11.27
C GLY A 202 16.06 14.54 11.28
N SER A 203 17.29 14.65 11.75
CA SER A 203 18.02 15.92 11.83
C SER A 203 19.14 16.07 10.80
N SER A 204 19.70 14.98 10.27
CA SER A 204 21.14 14.98 9.97
C SER A 204 21.57 15.12 8.51
N TYR A 205 20.66 15.14 7.53
CA TYR A 205 21.06 15.14 6.11
C TYR A 205 20.34 16.14 5.20
N ARG A 206 19.60 17.12 5.77
CA ARG A 206 18.82 18.10 4.99
C ARG A 206 19.62 18.98 4.02
N SER A 207 20.96 18.98 4.05
CA SER A 207 21.80 19.87 3.23
C SER A 207 22.38 19.25 1.94
N SER A 208 22.27 17.93 1.71
CA SER A 208 22.78 17.31 0.45
C SER A 208 21.72 17.31 -0.66
N HIS A 209 22.12 17.66 -1.89
CA HIS A 209 21.25 17.53 -3.07
C HIS A 209 20.83 16.08 -3.33
N LEU A 210 21.67 15.10 -3.01
CA LEU A 210 21.37 13.67 -3.17
C LEU A 210 20.34 13.21 -2.14
N TYR A 211 20.39 13.75 -0.92
CA TYR A 211 19.37 13.50 0.10
C TYR A 211 17.98 13.97 -0.38
N LEU A 212 17.89 15.21 -0.87
CA LEU A 212 16.64 15.72 -1.42
C LEU A 212 16.12 14.84 -2.56
N PHE A 213 17.00 14.39 -3.46
CA PHE A 213 16.63 13.51 -4.56
C PHE A 213 16.05 12.17 -4.08
N ILE A 214 16.71 11.50 -3.12
CA ILE A 214 16.27 10.23 -2.54
C ILE A 214 14.93 10.39 -1.80
N THR A 215 14.79 11.47 -1.02
CA THR A 215 13.55 11.74 -0.28
C THR A 215 12.40 12.01 -1.25
N ILE A 216 12.60 12.87 -2.25
CA ILE A 216 11.59 13.15 -3.29
C ILE A 216 11.18 11.87 -4.03
N SER A 217 12.13 10.97 -4.36
CA SER A 217 11.79 9.72 -5.05
C SER A 217 10.94 8.79 -4.18
N MET A 218 11.13 8.78 -2.85
CA MET A 218 10.32 7.97 -1.93
C MET A 218 8.93 8.56 -1.72
N TRP A 219 8.81 9.88 -1.61
CA TRP A 219 7.52 10.57 -1.61
C TRP A 219 6.77 10.34 -2.91
N PHE A 220 7.48 10.38 -4.05
CA PHE A 220 6.92 10.07 -5.36
C PHE A 220 6.43 8.63 -5.45
N LEU A 221 7.19 7.66 -4.94
CA LEU A 221 6.79 6.25 -4.86
C LEU A 221 5.50 6.08 -4.06
N ALA A 222 5.46 6.62 -2.83
CA ALA A 222 4.28 6.53 -1.95
C ALA A 222 3.05 7.15 -2.61
N THR A 223 3.20 8.36 -3.15
CA THR A 223 2.12 9.10 -3.83
C THR A 223 1.64 8.35 -5.07
N SER A 224 2.54 7.80 -5.87
CA SER A 224 2.19 7.00 -7.05
C SER A 224 1.38 5.76 -6.68
N TRP A 225 1.78 5.04 -5.62
CA TRP A 225 1.05 3.85 -5.16
C TRP A 225 -0.34 4.18 -4.59
N LEU A 226 -0.50 5.32 -3.93
CA LEU A 226 -1.78 5.74 -3.36
C LEU A 226 -2.73 6.32 -4.42
N PHE A 227 -2.24 7.12 -5.36
CA PHE A 227 -3.10 7.95 -6.21
C PHE A 227 -3.17 7.57 -7.68
N ALA A 228 -2.26 6.74 -8.20
CA ALA A 228 -2.30 6.34 -9.60
C ALA A 228 -3.65 5.72 -10.02
N PRO A 229 -4.31 4.84 -9.23
CA PRO A 229 -5.61 4.27 -9.60
C PRO A 229 -6.69 5.32 -9.87
N PHE A 230 -6.61 6.48 -9.21
CA PHE A 230 -7.56 7.57 -9.35
C PHE A 230 -7.14 8.55 -10.44
N LEU A 231 -5.84 8.84 -10.56
CA LEU A 231 -5.27 9.66 -11.64
C LEU A 231 -5.56 9.06 -13.02
N PHE A 232 -5.45 7.75 -13.19
CA PHE A 232 -5.75 7.07 -14.45
C PHE A 232 -7.19 6.52 -14.51
N ASN A 233 -8.09 7.05 -13.69
CA ASN A 233 -9.52 6.74 -13.72
C ASN A 233 -10.26 7.85 -14.50
N PRO A 234 -11.02 7.53 -15.56
CA PRO A 234 -11.88 8.51 -16.21
C PRO A 234 -12.84 9.14 -15.21
N TYR A 235 -12.98 10.47 -15.25
CA TYR A 235 -13.80 11.22 -14.28
C TYR A 235 -13.41 10.96 -12.81
N GLY A 236 -12.13 10.65 -12.54
CA GLY A 236 -11.65 10.31 -11.20
C GLY A 236 -11.75 11.45 -10.19
N PHE A 237 -11.78 12.69 -10.68
CA PHE A 237 -11.97 13.90 -9.86
C PHE A 237 -13.27 14.65 -10.21
N ASP A 238 -14.26 13.97 -10.79
CA ASP A 238 -15.60 14.57 -10.95
C ASP A 238 -16.35 14.58 -9.62
N TRP A 239 -16.94 15.72 -9.25
CA TRP A 239 -17.62 15.88 -7.96
C TRP A 239 -18.80 14.91 -7.81
N GLN A 240 -19.64 14.79 -8.82
CA GLN A 240 -20.83 13.94 -8.76
C GLN A 240 -20.42 12.46 -8.63
N LYS A 241 -19.43 12.03 -9.41
CA LYS A 241 -18.86 10.67 -9.29
C LYS A 241 -18.23 10.42 -7.94
N THR A 242 -17.54 11.40 -7.38
CA THR A 242 -16.95 11.29 -6.04
C THR A 242 -18.03 11.08 -4.98
N VAL A 243 -19.15 11.81 -5.06
CA VAL A 243 -20.29 11.62 -4.13
C VAL A 243 -20.91 10.23 -4.31
N ASP A 244 -21.12 9.78 -5.55
CA ASP A 244 -21.65 8.44 -5.83
C ASP A 244 -20.72 7.36 -5.24
N ASP A 245 -19.41 7.47 -5.46
CA ASP A 245 -18.38 6.58 -4.95
C ASP A 245 -18.34 6.52 -3.42
N TRP A 246 -18.52 7.65 -2.75
CA TRP A 246 -18.63 7.70 -1.30
C TRP A 246 -19.82 6.90 -0.79
N THR A 247 -20.98 7.01 -1.45
CA THR A 247 -22.17 6.27 -1.07
C THR A 247 -22.03 4.77 -1.31
N ASP A 248 -21.43 4.38 -2.44
CA ASP A 248 -21.14 2.98 -2.77
C ASP A 248 -20.15 2.36 -1.79
N TRP A 249 -19.05 3.05 -1.49
CA TRP A 249 -18.04 2.56 -0.56
C TRP A 249 -18.57 2.43 0.86
N LYS A 250 -19.34 3.41 1.37
CA LYS A 250 -20.00 3.29 2.68
C LYS A 250 -20.95 2.09 2.73
N ARG A 251 -21.72 1.86 1.67
CA ARG A 251 -22.63 0.70 1.58
C ARG A 251 -21.84 -0.61 1.57
N TRP A 252 -20.75 -0.68 0.81
CA TRP A 252 -19.86 -1.84 0.76
C TRP A 252 -19.23 -2.16 2.13
N MET A 253 -18.75 -1.13 2.84
CA MET A 253 -18.19 -1.25 4.20
C MET A 253 -19.23 -1.70 5.24
N GLY A 254 -20.48 -1.24 5.11
CA GLY A 254 -21.57 -1.55 6.03
C GLY A 254 -22.22 -2.93 5.81
N ASN A 255 -22.10 -3.49 4.60
CA ASN A 255 -22.68 -4.79 4.27
C ASN A 255 -21.90 -5.94 4.93
N ARG A 256 -22.58 -6.71 5.79
CA ARG A 256 -22.01 -7.90 6.48
C ARG A 256 -22.06 -9.20 5.65
N GLY A 257 -22.49 -9.13 4.39
CA GLY A 257 -22.75 -10.32 3.57
C GLY A 257 -24.04 -11.06 3.97
N GLY A 258 -24.37 -12.12 3.23
CA GLY A 258 -25.60 -12.89 3.41
C GLY A 258 -25.98 -13.70 2.17
N ILE A 259 -26.96 -14.59 2.30
CA ILE A 259 -27.48 -15.39 1.17
C ILE A 259 -28.09 -14.43 0.13
N GLY A 260 -27.59 -14.49 -1.10
CA GLY A 260 -28.07 -13.65 -2.22
C GLY A 260 -27.32 -12.32 -2.43
N ILE A 261 -26.39 -11.94 -1.56
CA ILE A 261 -25.54 -10.75 -1.78
C ILE A 261 -24.34 -11.15 -2.63
N SER A 262 -24.13 -10.44 -3.75
CA SER A 262 -22.95 -10.65 -4.59
C SER A 262 -21.66 -10.50 -3.77
N PRO A 263 -20.70 -11.42 -3.89
CA PRO A 263 -19.36 -11.35 -3.29
C PRO A 263 -18.70 -9.96 -3.32
N HIS A 264 -18.90 -9.23 -4.42
CA HIS A 264 -18.28 -7.94 -4.66
C HIS A 264 -18.92 -6.77 -3.87
N LYS A 265 -20.12 -6.97 -3.31
CA LYS A 265 -20.89 -5.93 -2.61
C LYS A 265 -20.71 -5.93 -1.08
N SER A 266 -19.88 -6.81 -0.55
CA SER A 266 -19.63 -6.95 0.89
C SER A 266 -18.15 -6.84 1.21
N TRP A 267 -17.80 -5.95 2.15
CA TRP A 267 -16.44 -5.88 2.69
C TRP A 267 -16.03 -7.19 3.37
N GLU A 268 -16.96 -7.85 4.05
CA GLU A 268 -16.66 -9.07 4.80
C GLU A 268 -16.29 -10.23 3.88
N PHE A 269 -16.99 -10.38 2.75
CA PHE A 269 -16.66 -11.39 1.76
C PHE A 269 -15.30 -11.11 1.11
N TRP A 270 -15.05 -9.86 0.71
CA TRP A 270 -13.76 -9.44 0.18
C TRP A 270 -12.61 -9.69 1.16
N TRP A 271 -12.81 -9.34 2.44
CA TRP A 271 -11.83 -9.56 3.49
C TRP A 271 -11.48 -11.04 3.66
N ASP A 272 -12.49 -11.91 3.61
CA ASP A 272 -12.27 -13.35 3.70
C ASP A 272 -11.55 -13.92 2.48
N GLU A 273 -11.90 -13.45 1.27
CA GLU A 273 -11.27 -13.82 0.00
C GLU A 273 -9.80 -13.37 -0.05
N GLU A 274 -9.52 -12.14 0.38
CA GLU A 274 -8.17 -11.57 0.36
C GLU A 274 -7.21 -12.37 1.27
N ASN A 275 -7.73 -12.86 2.40
CA ASN A 275 -6.98 -13.66 3.38
C ASN A 275 -6.99 -15.18 3.08
N ASP A 276 -7.61 -15.63 1.99
CA ASP A 276 -7.82 -17.05 1.72
C ASP A 276 -6.50 -17.81 1.48
N HIS A 277 -5.50 -17.16 0.89
CA HIS A 277 -4.16 -17.73 0.67
C HIS A 277 -3.47 -18.22 1.96
N LEU A 278 -3.73 -17.58 3.10
CA LEU A 278 -3.14 -17.97 4.39
C LEU A 278 -3.64 -19.33 4.89
N LYS A 279 -4.81 -19.78 4.43
CA LYS A 279 -5.36 -21.10 4.74
C LYS A 279 -4.49 -22.23 4.20
N TYR A 280 -3.94 -22.03 3.01
CA TYR A 280 -3.14 -23.01 2.28
C TYR A 280 -1.64 -22.77 2.40
N SER A 281 -1.22 -21.71 3.09
CA SER A 281 0.19 -21.38 3.28
C SER A 281 0.90 -22.43 4.16
N ASN A 282 2.10 -22.80 3.71
CA ASN A 282 3.04 -23.63 4.47
C ASN A 282 3.50 -22.93 5.77
N LEU A 283 4.04 -23.70 6.71
CA LEU A 283 4.57 -23.19 7.99
C LEU A 283 5.63 -22.11 7.79
N ARG A 284 6.56 -22.31 6.84
CA ARG A 284 7.60 -21.32 6.51
C ARG A 284 7.01 -19.98 6.07
N GLY A 285 5.99 -20.01 5.20
CA GLY A 285 5.29 -18.79 4.75
C GLY A 285 4.60 -18.07 5.91
N LYS A 286 3.97 -18.81 6.84
CA LYS A 286 3.35 -18.22 8.04
C LYS A 286 4.37 -17.60 9.00
N ILE A 287 5.51 -18.26 9.21
CA ILE A 287 6.60 -17.71 10.03
C ILE A 287 7.15 -16.42 9.39
N LEU A 288 7.34 -16.40 8.08
CA LEU A 288 7.80 -15.21 7.37
C LEU A 288 6.80 -14.05 7.47
N GLU A 289 5.49 -14.30 7.36
CA GLU A 289 4.46 -13.27 7.58
C GLU A 289 4.52 -12.69 8.99
N ILE A 290 4.71 -13.53 10.01
CA ILE A 290 4.88 -13.09 11.40
C ILE A 290 6.15 -12.24 11.55
N ILE A 291 7.29 -12.69 11.03
CA ILE A 291 8.57 -11.94 11.04
C ILE A 291 8.40 -10.59 10.34
N LEU A 292 7.74 -10.57 9.19
CA LEU A 292 7.46 -9.35 8.45
C LEU A 292 6.52 -8.43 9.23
N ALA A 293 5.52 -8.95 9.95
CA ALA A 293 4.63 -8.14 10.77
C ALA A 293 5.35 -7.50 11.97
N PHE A 294 6.40 -8.12 12.51
CA PHE A 294 7.16 -7.57 13.63
C PHE A 294 7.80 -6.21 13.33
N ARG A 295 8.07 -5.89 12.05
CA ARG A 295 8.62 -4.58 11.65
C ARG A 295 7.74 -3.41 12.08
N PHE A 296 6.43 -3.61 12.20
CA PHE A 296 5.51 -2.57 12.62
C PHE A 296 5.61 -2.21 14.12
N PHE A 297 6.28 -3.02 14.94
CA PHE A 297 6.56 -2.64 16.33
C PHE A 297 7.76 -1.69 16.46
N VAL A 298 8.57 -1.54 15.39
CA VAL A 298 9.68 -0.57 15.38
C VAL A 298 9.17 0.87 15.54
N TYR A 299 8.00 1.20 14.96
CA TYR A 299 7.36 2.51 15.13
C TYR A 299 7.06 2.81 16.59
N GLN A 300 6.44 1.84 17.28
CA GLN A 300 6.05 2.01 18.67
C GLN A 300 7.29 2.17 19.56
N TYR A 301 8.29 1.30 19.39
CA TYR A 301 9.51 1.36 20.18
C TYR A 301 10.26 2.69 20.00
N GLY A 302 10.48 3.10 18.76
CA GLY A 302 11.32 4.26 18.47
C GLY A 302 10.66 5.60 18.81
N ILE A 303 9.35 5.75 18.61
CA ILE A 303 8.63 6.99 18.93
C ILE A 303 8.43 7.12 20.44
N VAL A 304 8.05 6.04 21.15
CA VAL A 304 7.89 6.07 22.61
C VAL A 304 9.20 6.43 23.31
N TYR A 305 10.34 6.01 22.77
CA TYR A 305 11.66 6.39 23.29
C TYR A 305 11.97 7.89 23.14
N HIS A 306 11.36 8.57 22.17
CA HIS A 306 11.52 10.00 21.89
C HIS A 306 10.45 10.88 22.52
N MET A 307 9.37 10.30 23.06
CA MET A 307 8.37 11.06 23.81
C MET A 307 8.94 11.46 25.17
N ASP A 308 8.86 12.73 25.50
CA ASP A 308 9.33 13.32 26.76
C ASP A 308 8.45 12.96 27.98
N ILE A 309 7.69 11.86 27.88
CA ILE A 309 6.76 11.35 28.90
C ILE A 309 7.53 10.59 30.00
N THR A 310 8.81 10.27 29.79
CA THR A 310 9.64 9.61 30.80
C THR A 310 10.64 10.58 31.41
N HIS A 311 10.16 11.42 32.32
CA HIS A 311 11.01 11.95 33.39
C HIS A 311 11.65 10.76 34.14
N HIS A 312 12.89 10.43 33.74
CA HIS A 312 13.89 9.62 34.45
C HIS A 312 13.58 8.19 34.92
N ASN A 313 12.43 7.58 34.65
CA ASN A 313 12.18 6.17 34.97
C ASN A 313 11.78 5.34 33.74
N LYS A 314 12.77 4.65 33.15
CA LYS A 314 12.62 3.84 31.92
C LYS A 314 12.10 2.41 32.13
N ASP A 315 11.71 2.01 33.36
CA ASP A 315 11.37 0.61 33.66
C ASP A 315 9.87 0.29 33.82
N LEU A 316 8.97 1.29 33.78
CA LEU A 316 7.57 1.04 34.19
C LEU A 316 6.59 0.66 33.06
N LEU A 317 6.90 0.95 31.78
CA LEU A 317 5.93 0.76 30.68
C LEU A 317 5.95 -0.65 30.08
N ALA A 318 7.01 -1.44 30.29
CA ALA A 318 7.05 -2.84 29.85
C ALA A 318 6.31 -3.79 30.81
N SER A 319 6.18 -3.43 32.10
CA SER A 319 5.60 -4.31 33.14
C SER A 319 4.08 -4.19 33.29
N GLN A 320 3.47 -3.06 32.91
CA GLN A 320 2.03 -2.85 33.06
C GLN A 320 1.18 -3.44 31.91
N MET A 321 1.79 -3.83 30.79
CA MET A 321 1.08 -4.48 29.69
C MET A 321 0.92 -6.01 29.89
N VAL A 322 1.55 -6.57 30.94
CA VAL A 322 1.58 -8.02 31.22
C VAL A 322 0.71 -8.42 32.44
N SER A 323 0.14 -7.47 33.19
CA SER A 323 -0.65 -7.77 34.40
C SER A 323 -2.18 -7.75 34.23
N LEU A 324 -2.69 -7.94 33.00
CA LEU A 324 -4.12 -8.25 32.82
C LEU A 324 -4.36 -9.75 33.06
N LYS A 325 -4.54 -10.04 34.35
CA LYS A 325 -4.88 -11.33 34.92
C LYS A 325 -6.14 -11.89 34.24
N ARG A 326 -5.97 -13.10 33.72
CA ARG A 326 -6.98 -14.02 33.19
C ARG A 326 -8.19 -14.15 34.13
N GLN A 327 -9.30 -13.49 33.82
CA GLN A 327 -10.61 -13.83 34.37
C GLN A 327 -11.44 -14.55 33.30
N ARG A 328 -11.81 -15.79 33.63
CA ARG A 328 -12.73 -16.64 32.86
C ARG A 328 -14.10 -15.94 32.86
N ILE A 329 -14.62 -15.60 31.70
CA ILE A 329 -15.99 -15.08 31.57
C ILE A 329 -16.76 -16.05 30.68
N GLY A 330 -17.69 -16.76 31.34
CA GLY A 330 -18.78 -17.48 30.72
C GLY A 330 -19.85 -16.52 30.18
N THR A 331 -20.63 -17.05 29.26
CA THR A 331 -21.65 -16.47 28.38
C THR A 331 -22.79 -15.72 29.09
N ASP A 332 -23.16 -14.52 28.60
CA ASP A 332 -24.42 -14.28 27.86
C ASP A 332 -24.53 -12.84 27.28
N PHE A 333 -25.13 -12.75 26.09
CA PHE A 333 -24.79 -11.78 25.04
C PHE A 333 -25.98 -10.93 24.56
N ASN A 334 -25.78 -9.60 24.54
CA ASN A 334 -26.05 -8.67 23.41
C ASN A 334 -26.26 -7.21 23.88
N LEU A 335 -26.84 -7.01 25.07
CA LEU A 335 -27.10 -5.65 25.60
C LEU A 335 -25.86 -5.04 26.27
N MET A 336 -25.09 -5.89 26.96
CA MET A 336 -23.82 -5.53 27.59
C MET A 336 -22.79 -4.99 26.57
N PHE A 337 -22.85 -5.39 25.30
CA PHE A 337 -21.86 -4.96 24.30
C PHE A 337 -22.08 -3.51 23.80
N ARG A 338 -23.32 -2.98 23.83
CA ARG A 338 -23.58 -1.56 23.51
C ARG A 338 -23.15 -0.65 24.66
N ILE A 339 -23.49 -1.05 25.89
CA ILE A 339 -23.08 -0.33 27.10
C ILE A 339 -21.56 -0.42 27.26
N LEU A 340 -20.92 -1.57 27.03
CA LEU A 340 -19.47 -1.72 27.08
C LEU A 340 -18.75 -0.94 25.96
N LYS A 341 -19.40 -0.65 24.82
CA LYS A 341 -18.85 0.28 23.81
C LYS A 341 -18.90 1.72 24.31
N ALA A 342 -20.03 2.14 24.89
CA ALA A 342 -20.17 3.46 25.50
C ALA A 342 -19.23 3.62 26.71
N LEU A 343 -19.07 2.60 27.55
CA LEU A 343 -18.22 2.61 28.75
C LEU A 343 -16.73 2.53 28.41
N ARG A 344 -16.35 1.79 27.35
CA ARG A 344 -14.98 1.82 26.80
C ARG A 344 -14.67 3.16 26.13
N PHE A 345 -15.65 3.78 25.48
CA PHE A 345 -15.49 5.11 24.89
C PHE A 345 -15.41 6.20 25.97
N LEU A 346 -16.27 6.14 26.99
CA LEU A 346 -16.22 7.05 28.15
C LEU A 346 -14.96 6.82 28.99
N GLY A 347 -14.51 5.57 29.13
CA GLY A 347 -13.25 5.21 29.77
C GLY A 347 -12.03 5.66 28.97
N PHE A 348 -12.07 5.54 27.63
CA PHE A 348 -11.05 6.10 26.75
C PHE A 348 -11.01 7.62 26.84
N LEU A 349 -12.17 8.29 26.81
CA LEU A 349 -12.27 9.73 27.01
C LEU A 349 -11.74 10.15 28.39
N ALA A 350 -12.11 9.43 29.45
CA ALA A 350 -11.66 9.67 30.81
C ALA A 350 -10.13 9.51 30.93
N VAL A 351 -9.57 8.43 30.39
CA VAL A 351 -8.12 8.20 30.34
C VAL A 351 -7.43 9.27 29.50
N MET A 352 -7.99 9.66 28.36
CA MET A 352 -7.46 10.76 27.54
C MET A 352 -7.51 12.10 28.28
N THR A 353 -8.59 12.44 28.99
CA THR A 353 -8.66 13.66 29.81
C THR A 353 -7.69 13.62 30.99
N VAL A 354 -7.52 12.47 31.65
CA VAL A 354 -6.53 12.33 32.73
C VAL A 354 -5.13 12.48 32.17
N LEU A 355 -4.82 11.87 31.02
CA LEU A 355 -3.53 12.02 30.35
C LEU A 355 -3.28 13.48 29.90
N PHE A 356 -4.30 14.20 29.43
CA PHE A 356 -4.18 15.59 29.02
C PHE A 356 -4.01 16.56 30.20
N VAL A 357 -4.76 16.35 31.29
CA VAL A 357 -4.77 17.25 32.46
C VAL A 357 -3.64 16.95 33.44
N VAL A 358 -3.27 15.68 33.64
CA VAL A 358 -2.25 15.27 34.62
C VAL A 358 -0.85 15.25 34.01
N TYR A 359 -0.70 14.81 32.75
CA TYR A 359 0.61 14.69 32.10
C TYR A 359 0.90 15.83 31.11
N GLY A 360 0.00 16.81 30.96
CA GLY A 360 0.23 17.99 30.13
C GLY A 360 0.47 17.68 28.65
N LEU A 361 -0.12 16.58 28.13
CA LEU A 361 0.10 16.14 26.76
C LEU A 361 -0.26 17.23 25.75
N THR A 362 0.67 17.53 24.85
CA THR A 362 0.40 18.44 23.74
C THR A 362 -0.34 17.73 22.61
N ILE A 363 -0.94 18.50 21.70
CA ILE A 363 -1.54 17.95 20.46
C ILE A 363 -0.48 17.19 19.64
N SER A 364 0.78 17.62 19.69
CA SER A 364 1.90 16.93 19.05
C SER A 364 2.11 15.53 19.63
N ASP A 365 2.02 15.38 20.95
CA ASP A 365 2.17 14.08 21.63
C ASP A 365 1.02 13.13 21.30
N LEU A 366 -0.22 13.66 21.15
CA LEU A 366 -1.37 12.89 20.70
C LEU A 366 -1.20 12.38 19.27
N LEU A 367 -0.73 13.23 18.35
CA LEU A 367 -0.45 12.84 16.97
C LEU A 367 0.69 11.80 16.90
N ALA A 368 1.76 12.01 17.66
CA ALA A 368 2.85 11.06 17.77
C ALA A 368 2.38 9.71 18.36
N ALA A 369 1.45 9.72 19.32
CA ALA A 369 0.87 8.50 19.86
C ALA A 369 0.05 7.74 18.81
N ILE A 370 -0.79 8.44 18.02
CA ILE A 370 -1.54 7.81 16.93
C ILE A 370 -0.59 7.17 15.92
N ILE A 371 0.46 7.89 15.51
CA ILE A 371 1.47 7.39 14.56
C ILE A 371 2.27 6.21 15.13
N SER A 372 2.48 6.18 16.45
CA SER A 372 3.19 5.12 17.16
C SER A 372 2.37 3.83 17.31
N PHE A 373 1.09 3.96 17.69
CA PHE A 373 0.23 2.81 18.02
C PHE A 373 -0.58 2.28 16.83
N MET A 374 -0.86 3.09 15.81
CA MET A 374 -1.61 2.63 14.65
C MET A 374 -0.89 1.47 13.91
N PRO A 375 0.43 1.54 13.62
CA PRO A 375 1.17 0.43 13.03
C PRO A 375 1.18 -0.83 13.90
N SER A 376 1.29 -0.70 15.22
CA SER A 376 1.34 -1.88 16.11
C SER A 376 0.01 -2.62 16.18
N GLY A 377 -1.12 -1.89 16.18
CA GLY A 377 -2.44 -2.54 16.06
C GLY A 377 -2.63 -3.24 14.71
N TRP A 378 -2.07 -2.69 13.61
CA TRP A 378 -2.04 -3.38 12.32
C TRP A 378 -1.19 -4.65 12.36
N ALA A 379 -0.05 -4.63 13.03
CA ALA A 379 0.81 -5.79 13.24
C ALA A 379 0.05 -6.95 13.92
N ILE A 380 -0.71 -6.63 14.97
CA ILE A 380 -1.52 -7.60 15.71
C ILE A 380 -2.57 -8.23 14.80
N ILE A 381 -3.22 -7.43 13.94
CA ILE A 381 -4.18 -7.94 12.95
C ILE A 381 -3.51 -8.90 11.97
N LEU A 382 -2.36 -8.54 11.40
CA LEU A 382 -1.62 -9.39 10.46
C LEU A 382 -1.22 -10.71 11.12
N ILE A 383 -0.68 -10.66 12.34
CA ILE A 383 -0.34 -11.87 13.11
C ILE A 383 -1.60 -12.71 13.35
N ALA A 384 -2.71 -12.11 13.79
CA ALA A 384 -3.96 -12.84 14.01
C ALA A 384 -4.51 -13.49 12.72
N GLN A 385 -4.37 -12.83 11.55
CA GLN A 385 -4.75 -13.39 10.26
C GLN A 385 -3.96 -14.66 9.92
N THR A 386 -2.65 -14.73 10.25
CA THR A 386 -1.86 -15.96 10.02
C THR A 386 -2.40 -17.18 10.77
N PHE A 387 -3.07 -16.94 11.91
CA PHE A 387 -3.71 -17.97 12.74
C PHE A 387 -5.21 -18.14 12.42
N LYS A 388 -5.70 -17.64 11.27
CA LYS A 388 -7.11 -17.72 10.85
C LYS A 388 -7.73 -19.11 11.05
N VAL A 389 -7.01 -20.17 10.66
CA VAL A 389 -7.52 -21.56 10.77
C VAL A 389 -7.80 -21.96 12.22
N CYS A 390 -6.94 -21.55 13.16
CA CYS A 390 -7.08 -21.88 14.58
C CYS A 390 -8.09 -20.97 15.29
N LEU A 391 -8.22 -19.71 14.86
CA LEU A 391 -9.08 -18.72 15.49
C LEU A 391 -10.52 -18.75 14.95
N LYS A 392 -10.76 -19.31 13.76
CA LYS A 392 -12.08 -19.36 13.13
C LYS A 392 -13.08 -20.12 14.02
N GLY A 393 -14.16 -19.44 14.39
CA GLY A 393 -15.19 -19.97 15.32
C GLY A 393 -15.03 -19.51 16.77
N SER A 394 -13.93 -18.83 17.11
CA SER A 394 -13.78 -18.15 18.40
C SER A 394 -14.29 -16.71 18.35
N GLN A 395 -14.74 -16.18 19.49
CA GLN A 395 -15.12 -14.77 19.65
C GLN A 395 -13.96 -13.79 19.37
N LEU A 396 -12.72 -14.27 19.50
CA LEU A 396 -11.53 -13.49 19.16
C LEU A 396 -11.48 -13.18 17.66
N TRP A 397 -11.90 -14.10 16.79
CA TRP A 397 -11.91 -13.88 15.34
C TRP A 397 -12.90 -12.78 14.93
N ASP A 398 -14.07 -12.73 15.56
CA ASP A 398 -15.04 -11.66 15.31
C ASP A 398 -14.50 -10.30 15.79
N SER A 399 -13.74 -10.30 16.89
CA SER A 399 -13.06 -9.08 17.37
C SER A 399 -11.97 -8.62 16.39
N VAL A 400 -11.14 -9.54 15.88
CA VAL A 400 -10.11 -9.24 14.86
C VAL A 400 -10.76 -8.71 13.59
N LYS A 401 -11.89 -9.29 13.17
CA LYS A 401 -12.64 -8.85 11.99
C LYS A 401 -13.20 -7.43 12.16
N GLU A 402 -13.83 -7.11 13.29
CA GLU A 402 -14.35 -5.75 13.52
C GLU A 402 -13.22 -4.72 13.65
N LEU A 403 -12.11 -5.07 14.32
CA LEU A 403 -10.93 -4.20 14.39
C LEU A 403 -10.34 -3.96 13.00
N SER A 404 -10.25 -5.01 12.19
CA SER A 404 -9.81 -4.92 10.80
C SER A 404 -10.70 -4.00 9.97
N ARG A 405 -12.03 -4.09 10.15
CA ARG A 405 -12.99 -3.20 9.48
C ARG A 405 -12.74 -1.75 9.85
N ALA A 406 -12.45 -1.45 11.13
CA ALA A 406 -12.12 -0.10 11.56
C ALA A 406 -10.84 0.43 10.91
N TYR A 407 -9.78 -0.38 10.84
CA TYR A 407 -8.55 -0.03 10.14
C TYR A 407 -8.77 0.25 8.64
N GLU A 408 -9.51 -0.62 7.96
CA GLU A 408 -9.85 -0.44 6.54
C GLU A 408 -10.72 0.81 6.33
N TYR A 409 -11.60 1.14 7.28
CA TYR A 409 -12.37 2.37 7.23
C TYR A 409 -11.46 3.60 7.33
N VAL A 410 -10.56 3.64 8.31
CA VAL A 410 -9.61 4.75 8.49
C VAL A 410 -8.69 4.91 7.27
N MET A 411 -8.11 3.81 6.76
CA MET A 411 -7.28 3.86 5.56
C MET A 411 -8.07 4.34 4.34
N GLY A 412 -9.30 3.87 4.16
CA GLY A 412 -10.20 4.35 3.11
C GLY A 412 -10.46 5.84 3.19
N LEU A 413 -10.72 6.38 4.40
CA LEU A 413 -10.89 7.83 4.59
C LEU A 413 -9.65 8.65 4.23
N ILE A 414 -8.47 8.20 4.68
CA ILE A 414 -7.19 8.88 4.40
C ILE A 414 -6.96 8.98 2.88
N ILE A 415 -7.29 7.92 2.14
CA ILE A 415 -7.10 7.88 0.68
C ILE A 415 -8.21 8.67 -0.03
N PHE A 416 -9.43 8.62 0.48
CA PHE A 416 -10.59 9.29 -0.13
C PHE A 416 -10.54 10.82 0.04
N LEU A 417 -10.01 11.30 1.16
CA LEU A 417 -9.97 12.74 1.47
C LEU A 417 -9.27 13.59 0.39
N PRO A 418 -8.05 13.25 -0.08
CA PRO A 418 -7.42 13.98 -1.18
C PRO A 418 -8.21 13.93 -2.49
N ILE A 419 -8.95 12.85 -2.77
CA ILE A 419 -9.80 12.75 -3.96
C ILE A 419 -10.95 13.74 -3.87
N VAL A 420 -11.59 13.88 -2.70
CA VAL A 420 -12.64 14.87 -2.43
C VAL A 420 -12.10 16.29 -2.58
N ILE A 421 -10.90 16.56 -2.06
CA ILE A 421 -10.26 17.87 -2.20
C ILE A 421 -10.02 18.18 -3.68
N LEU A 422 -9.45 17.23 -4.42
CA LEU A 422 -9.19 17.40 -5.86
C LEU A 422 -10.46 17.53 -6.70
N SER A 423 -11.55 16.87 -6.31
CA SER A 423 -12.82 16.99 -7.03
C SER A 423 -13.56 18.30 -6.76
N TRP A 424 -13.25 18.98 -5.65
CA TRP A 424 -13.71 20.34 -5.39
C TRP A 424 -12.95 21.37 -6.24
N VAL A 425 -11.67 21.13 -6.55
CA VAL A 425 -10.85 22.08 -7.31
C VAL A 425 -11.42 22.28 -8.72
N PRO A 426 -11.78 23.52 -9.10
CA PRO A 426 -12.31 23.79 -10.44
C PRO A 426 -11.34 23.33 -11.53
N HIS A 427 -11.86 22.73 -12.61
CA HIS A 427 -11.10 22.24 -13.77
C HIS A 427 -10.13 21.07 -13.51
N ALA A 428 -10.03 20.53 -12.29
CA ALA A 428 -9.15 19.40 -12.02
C ALA A 428 -9.50 18.15 -12.86
N SER A 429 -10.80 17.81 -12.95
CA SER A 429 -11.29 16.70 -13.77
C SER A 429 -11.08 16.93 -15.27
N GLU A 430 -11.21 18.17 -15.74
CA GLU A 430 -10.97 18.52 -17.15
C GLU A 430 -9.49 18.41 -17.50
N CYS A 431 -8.61 18.92 -16.63
CA CYS A 431 -7.16 18.81 -16.77
C CYS A 431 -6.74 17.34 -16.83
N GLN A 432 -7.21 16.53 -15.87
CA GLN A 432 -6.99 15.09 -15.86
C GLN A 432 -7.42 14.45 -17.18
N THR A 433 -8.62 14.80 -17.67
CA THR A 433 -9.17 14.18 -18.86
C THR A 433 -8.40 14.55 -20.10
N ARG A 434 -8.06 15.84 -20.30
CA ARG A 434 -7.29 16.29 -21.47
C ARG A 434 -5.86 15.77 -21.49
N LEU A 435 -5.22 15.67 -20.33
CA LEU A 435 -3.83 15.27 -20.22
C LEU A 435 -3.65 13.76 -20.42
N LEU A 436 -4.57 12.95 -19.90
CA LEU A 436 -4.43 11.48 -19.89
C LEU A 436 -5.29 10.77 -20.94
N PHE A 437 -6.32 11.43 -21.46
CA PHE A 437 -7.28 10.82 -22.36
C PHE A 437 -7.47 11.66 -23.62
N ASN A 438 -7.38 11.04 -24.80
CA ASN A 438 -7.53 11.73 -26.08
C ASN A 438 -8.95 12.32 -26.24
N GLU A 439 -9.12 13.46 -26.92
CA GLU A 439 -10.43 14.08 -27.16
C GLU A 439 -11.41 13.14 -27.89
N ALA A 440 -10.93 12.34 -28.85
CA ALA A 440 -11.76 11.34 -29.53
C ALA A 440 -12.28 10.26 -28.56
N PHE A 441 -11.52 9.98 -27.51
CA PHE A 441 -11.85 9.02 -26.45
C PHE A 441 -12.86 9.58 -25.45
N SER A 442 -12.77 10.88 -25.11
CA SER A 442 -13.75 11.54 -24.24
C SER A 442 -15.16 11.51 -24.82
N ARG A 443 -15.29 11.69 -26.15
CA ARG A 443 -16.55 11.57 -26.89
C ARG A 443 -17.11 10.14 -26.89
N GLY A 444 -16.24 9.13 -27.02
CA GLY A 444 -16.63 7.72 -26.92
C GLY A 444 -17.16 7.34 -25.53
N LEU A 445 -16.57 7.88 -24.47
CA LEU A 445 -17.05 7.70 -23.09
C LEU A 445 -18.40 8.37 -22.85
N GLN A 446 -18.63 9.57 -23.41
CA GLN A 446 -19.94 10.23 -23.32
C GLN A 446 -21.03 9.39 -23.99
N ILE A 447 -20.75 8.82 -25.16
CA ILE A 447 -21.69 7.94 -25.88
C ILE A 447 -21.96 6.65 -25.08
N SER A 448 -20.93 6.03 -24.50
CA SER A 448 -21.12 4.80 -23.70
C SER A 448 -21.89 5.05 -22.41
N MET A 449 -21.71 6.20 -21.77
CA MET A 449 -22.52 6.61 -20.60
C MET A 449 -23.98 6.86 -20.98
N ILE A 450 -24.26 7.50 -22.12
CA ILE A 450 -25.63 7.70 -22.63
C ILE A 450 -26.30 6.36 -22.91
N LEU A 451 -25.57 5.41 -23.52
CA LEU A 451 -26.08 4.07 -23.78
C LEU A 451 -26.33 3.31 -22.47
N ALA A 452 -25.39 3.32 -21.52
CA ALA A 452 -25.56 2.68 -20.22
C ALA A 452 -26.74 3.27 -19.42
N GLY A 453 -26.97 4.59 -19.49
CA GLY A 453 -28.13 5.26 -18.91
C GLY A 453 -29.45 4.81 -19.54
N LYS A 454 -29.50 4.66 -20.87
CA LYS A 454 -30.67 4.11 -21.58
C LYS A 454 -30.96 2.65 -21.21
N TRP A 455 -29.93 1.84 -21.01
CA TRP A 455 -30.09 0.44 -20.57
C TRP A 455 -30.56 0.32 -19.11
N ALA A 456 -30.20 1.27 -18.24
CA ALA A 456 -30.72 1.31 -16.88
C ALA A 456 -32.20 1.73 -16.83
N ALA A 457 -32.61 2.69 -17.67
CA ALA A 457 -34.01 3.10 -17.82
C ALA A 457 -34.89 1.99 -18.38
N TYR A 458 -34.38 1.19 -19.33
CA TYR A 458 -35.13 0.06 -19.91
C TYR A 458 -35.30 -1.14 -18.95
N LYS A 459 -34.61 -1.16 -17.81
CA LYS A 459 -34.76 -2.19 -16.76
C LYS A 459 -35.65 -1.75 -15.60
N SER A 460 -36.06 -0.48 -15.57
CA SER A 460 -36.95 0.08 -14.55
C SER A 460 -38.41 0.19 -15.00
N ASP A 461 -38.69 -0.12 -16.27
CA ASP A 461 -40.02 -0.41 -16.81
C ASP A 461 -40.18 -1.93 -16.98
#